data_AF-A0A3D2P5G4-F1
#
_entry.id   AF-A0A3D2P5G4-F1
#
_cell.length_a   1.000
_cell.length_b   1.000
_cell.length_c   1.000
_cell.angle_alpha   90.00
_cell.angle_beta   90.00
_cell.angle_gamma   90.00
#
_symmetry.space_group_name_H-M   'P 1'
#
loop_
_entity.id
_entity.type
_entity.pdbx_description
1 polymer ?
#
loop_
_entity_poly.entity_id
_entity_poly.type
_entity_poly.pdbx_seq_one_letter_code
_entity_poly.pdbx_strand_id
1 'polypeptide(L)'
;ATPSKMSFGGIGRWMFKKMMKAKNVSSLPELRQMALDLGVKMYGCQMSMEVMEIPRETLIDQVTDSVGVGFFIEQAQESNFTMFI
;
A
#
# COMPACT_ATOMS: atom_id res chain seq x y z
N ALA A 1 7.80 -7.91 -1.72
CA ALA A 1 8.23 -7.08 -0.59
C ALA A 1 9.75 -7.18 -0.46
N THR A 2 10.44 -6.05 -0.58
CA THR A 2 11.84 -5.89 -0.16
C THR A 2 11.81 -5.26 1.24
N PRO A 3 12.65 -5.69 2.19
CA PRO A 3 12.69 -5.06 3.50
C PRO A 3 13.19 -3.61 3.39
N SER A 4 12.63 -2.69 4.19
CA SER A 4 12.94 -1.25 4.16
C SER A 4 14.38 -0.93 4.57
N LYS A 5 14.96 -1.78 5.42
CA LYS A 5 16.38 -1.81 5.77
C LYS A 5 16.95 -3.18 5.39
N MET A 6 18.28 -3.29 5.23
CA MET A 6 18.96 -4.55 4.88
C MET A 6 18.62 -5.08 3.48
N SER A 7 18.53 -4.23 2.46
CA SER A 7 18.25 -4.69 1.10
C SER A 7 19.41 -5.51 0.51
N PHE A 8 20.66 -5.28 0.94
CA PHE A 8 21.88 -5.96 0.50
C PHE A 8 21.95 -6.14 -1.03
N GLY A 9 21.75 -5.05 -1.78
CA GLY A 9 21.78 -5.11 -3.25
C GLY A 9 20.67 -5.99 -3.87
N GLY A 10 19.60 -6.28 -3.14
CA GLY A 10 18.51 -7.14 -3.56
C GLY A 10 18.49 -8.52 -2.89
N ILE A 11 19.59 -8.96 -2.27
CA ILE A 11 19.66 -10.26 -1.57
C ILE A 11 18.69 -10.30 -0.38
N GLY A 12 18.51 -9.18 0.32
CA GLY A 12 17.59 -9.05 1.44
C GLY A 12 16.13 -9.38 1.07
N ARG A 13 15.71 -9.07 -0.17
CA ARG A 13 14.37 -9.43 -0.67
C ARG A 13 14.16 -10.93 -0.69
N TRP A 14 15.16 -11.68 -1.16
CA TRP A 14 15.09 -13.14 -1.25
C TRP A 14 15.07 -13.78 0.13
N MET A 15 15.98 -13.34 1.02
CA MET A 15 16.05 -13.81 2.40
C MET A 15 14.74 -13.53 3.15
N PHE A 16 14.20 -12.32 3.03
CA PHE A 16 12.95 -11.92 3.66
C PHE A 16 11.77 -12.78 3.16
N LYS A 17 11.66 -13.00 1.84
CA LYS A 17 10.61 -13.87 1.28
C LYS A 17 10.73 -15.31 1.80
N LYS A 18 11.96 -15.84 1.94
CA LYS A 18 12.19 -17.18 2.49
C LYS A 18 11.80 -17.28 3.97
N MET A 19 12.12 -16.26 4.78
CA MET A 19 11.71 -16.18 6.19
C MET A 19 10.19 -16.12 6.35
N MET A 20 9.51 -15.26 5.58
CA MET A 20 8.05 -15.13 5.60
C MET A 20 7.37 -16.47 5.25
N LYS A 21 7.85 -17.15 4.20
CA LYS A 21 7.33 -18.48 3.82
C LYS A 21 7.57 -19.52 4.91
N ALA A 22 8.75 -19.54 5.52
CA ALA A 22 9.07 -20.47 6.61
C ALA A 22 8.21 -20.26 7.87
N LYS A 23 7.67 -19.05 8.05
CA LYS A 23 6.75 -18.68 9.14
C LYS A 23 5.28 -18.73 8.72
N ASN A 24 4.96 -19.27 7.53
CA ASN A 24 3.61 -19.33 6.97
C ASN A 24 2.89 -17.96 6.93
N VAL A 25 3.64 -16.88 6.70
CA VAL A 25 3.05 -15.56 6.54
C VAL A 25 2.63 -15.37 5.08
N SER A 26 1.39 -14.91 4.89
CA SER A 26 0.84 -14.61 3.57
C SER A 26 1.72 -13.62 2.80
N SER A 27 1.75 -13.79 1.49
CA SER A 27 2.47 -12.90 0.58
C SER A 27 1.79 -11.54 0.47
N LEU A 28 2.55 -10.52 0.05
CA LEU A 28 2.00 -9.17 -0.12
C LEU A 28 0.79 -9.10 -1.08
N PRO A 29 0.78 -9.80 -2.25
CA PRO A 29 -0.40 -9.83 -3.11
C PRO A 29 -1.63 -10.46 -2.44
N GLU A 30 -1.44 -11.53 -1.66
CA GLU A 30 -2.53 -12.18 -0.92
C GLU A 30 -3.08 -11.26 0.19
N LEU A 31 -2.19 -10.56 0.91
CA LEU A 31 -2.61 -9.57 1.91
C LEU A 31 -3.37 -8.40 1.29
N ARG A 32 -2.95 -7.94 0.11
CA ARG A 32 -3.69 -6.91 -0.65
C ARG A 32 -5.08 -7.42 -1.06
N GLN A 33 -5.17 -8.65 -1.56
CA GLN A 33 -6.47 -9.24 -1.90
C GLN A 33 -7.37 -9.37 -0.68
N MET A 34 -6.83 -9.84 0.45
CA MET A 34 -7.57 -9.91 1.70
C MET A 34 -8.08 -8.53 2.17
N ALA A 35 -7.28 -7.47 2.02
CA ALA A 35 -7.72 -6.11 2.34
C ALA A 35 -8.91 -5.69 1.46
N LEU A 36 -8.88 -6.02 0.17
CA LEU A 36 -10.00 -5.79 -0.74
C LEU A 36 -11.25 -6.56 -0.33
N ASP A 37 -11.10 -7.85 0.00
CA ASP A 37 -12.20 -8.72 0.41
C ASP A 37 -12.84 -8.24 1.72
N LEU A 38 -12.07 -7.56 2.58
CA LEU A 38 -12.54 -6.90 3.81
C LEU A 38 -13.14 -5.51 3.57
N GLY A 39 -13.22 -5.04 2.33
CA GLY A 39 -13.82 -3.75 1.97
C GLY A 39 -12.94 -2.53 2.24
N VAL A 40 -11.61 -2.71 2.34
CA VAL A 40 -10.67 -1.58 2.47
C VAL A 40 -10.73 -0.73 1.20
N LYS A 41 -11.02 0.56 1.37
CA LYS A 41 -11.01 1.53 0.27
C LYS A 41 -9.59 2.06 0.06
N MET A 42 -9.08 1.92 -1.15
CA MET A 42 -7.77 2.46 -1.53
C MET A 42 -7.95 3.75 -2.33
N TYR A 43 -7.20 4.80 -1.96
CA TYR A 43 -7.25 6.09 -2.65
C TYR A 43 -5.85 6.50 -3.12
N GLY A 44 -5.77 7.10 -4.30
CA GLY A 44 -4.54 7.71 -4.81
C GLY A 44 -4.43 9.16 -4.32
N CYS A 45 -3.27 9.56 -3.78
CA CYS A 45 -3.03 10.96 -3.44
C CYS A 45 -2.86 11.78 -4.71
N GLN A 46 -3.82 12.67 -5.01
CA GLN A 46 -3.83 13.47 -6.24
C GLN A 46 -2.53 14.28 -6.42
N MET A 47 -2.10 15.00 -5.38
CA MET A 47 -0.85 15.79 -5.44
C MET A 47 0.37 14.90 -5.72
N SER A 48 0.45 13.71 -5.12
CA SER A 48 1.56 12.79 -5.36
C SER A 48 1.54 12.22 -6.78
N MET A 49 0.35 11.94 -7.32
CA MET A 49 0.21 11.50 -8.71
C MET A 49 0.64 12.59 -9.70
N GLU A 50 0.24 13.85 -9.46
CA GLU A 50 0.64 15.00 -10.29
C GLU A 50 2.15 15.21 -10.27
N VAL A 51 2.79 15.20 -9.09
CA VAL A 51 4.25 15.39 -8.96
C VAL A 51 5.05 14.26 -9.62
N MET A 52 4.54 13.03 -9.56
CA MET A 52 5.21 11.88 -10.17
C MET A 52 4.76 11.61 -11.62
N GLU A 53 3.89 12.45 -12.17
CA GLU A 53 3.31 12.30 -13.52
C GLU A 53 2.68 10.91 -13.75
N ILE A 54 1.98 10.38 -12.73
CA ILE A 54 1.35 9.05 -12.79
C ILE A 54 -0.10 9.19 -13.27
N PRO A 55 -0.45 8.67 -14.46
CA PRO A 55 -1.82 8.70 -14.97
C PRO A 55 -2.73 7.78 -14.15
N ARG A 56 -4.00 8.17 -13.97
CA ARG A 56 -4.98 7.40 -13.18
C ARG A 56 -5.20 5.99 -13.72
N GLU A 57 -5.13 5.82 -15.04
CA GLU A 57 -5.29 4.57 -15.78
C GLU A 57 -4.14 3.57 -15.56
N THR A 58 -3.01 4.00 -15.01
CA THR A 58 -1.89 3.10 -14.67
C THR A 58 -2.03 2.48 -13.29
N LEU A 59 -2.96 2.99 -12.48
CA LEU A 59 -3.28 2.41 -11.17
C LEU A 59 -4.11 1.15 -11.34
N ILE A 60 -4.05 0.28 -10.33
CA ILE A 60 -4.90 -0.90 -10.28
C ILE A 60 -6.38 -0.50 -10.20
N ASP A 61 -7.26 -1.29 -10.82
CA ASP A 61 -8.71 -1.02 -10.87
C ASP A 61 -9.33 -0.87 -9.47
N GLN A 62 -8.71 -1.47 -8.45
CA GLN A 62 -9.21 -1.45 -7.08
C GLN A 62 -8.83 -0.19 -6.30
N VAL A 63 -8.12 0.76 -6.91
CA VAL A 63 -8.09 2.14 -6.39
C VAL A 63 -9.45 2.76 -6.68
N THR A 64 -10.14 3.23 -5.63
CA THR A 64 -11.46 3.84 -5.74
C THR A 64 -11.35 5.16 -6.50
N ASP A 65 -10.62 6.14 -5.95
CA ASP A 65 -10.54 7.49 -6.48
C ASP A 65 -9.18 8.14 -6.22
N SER A 66 -8.89 9.21 -6.96
CA SER A 66 -7.81 10.15 -6.67
C SER A 66 -8.34 11.27 -5.78
N VAL A 67 -7.75 11.46 -4.61
CA VAL A 67 -8.26 12.37 -3.57
C VAL A 67 -7.18 13.35 -3.10
N GLY A 68 -7.62 14.53 -2.68
CA GLY A 68 -6.76 15.53 -2.05
C GLY A 68 -6.58 15.33 -0.55
N VAL A 69 -5.68 16.11 0.05
CA VAL A 69 -5.41 16.08 1.50
C VAL A 69 -6.64 16.42 2.35
N GLY A 70 -7.54 17.28 1.86
CA GLY A 70 -8.77 17.63 2.58
C GLY A 70 -9.67 16.43 2.86
N PHE A 71 -9.88 15.59 1.84
CA PHE A 71 -10.62 14.34 1.98
C PHE A 71 -9.95 13.38 2.98
N PHE A 72 -8.62 13.26 2.93
CA PHE A 72 -7.89 12.45 3.92
C PHE A 72 -8.09 12.96 5.35
N ILE A 73 -8.03 14.27 5.58
CA ILE A 73 -8.25 14.88 6.90
C ILE A 73 -9.68 14.60 7.41
N GLU A 74 -10.69 14.75 6.56
CA GLU A 74 -12.09 14.45 6.90
C GLU A 74 -12.25 12.97 7.32
N GLN A 75 -11.75 12.04 6.50
CA GLN A 75 -11.79 10.60 6.83
C GLN A 75 -11.00 10.26 8.09
N ALA A 76 -9.87 10.94 8.33
CA ALA A 76 -9.04 10.75 9.52
C ALA A 76 -9.74 11.25 10.79
N GLN A 77 -10.53 12.32 10.71
CA GLN A 77 -11.32 12.83 11.84
C GLN A 77 -12.45 11.89 12.24
N GLU A 78 -13.06 11.19 11.27
CA GLU A 78 -14.10 10.18 11.53
C GLU A 78 -13.51 8.82 11.97
N SER A 79 -12.20 8.62 11.80
CA SER A 79 -11.52 7.37 12.12
C SER A 79 -11.08 7.31 13.58
N ASN A 80 -11.30 6.17 14.23
CA ASN A 80 -10.85 5.94 15.62
C ASN A 80 -9.32 6.01 15.77
N PHE A 81 -8.58 5.63 14.73
CA PHE A 81 -7.12 5.62 14.70
C PHE A 81 -6.63 6.06 13.33
N THR A 82 -5.60 6.91 13.32
CA THR A 82 -4.90 7.34 12.11
C THR A 82 -3.40 7.07 12.27
N MET A 83 -2.77 6.45 11.27
CA MET A 83 -1.35 6.08 11.28
C MET A 83 -0.64 6.62 10.05
N PHE A 84 0.65 6.94 10.20
CA PHE A 84 1.58 7.22 9.10
C PHE A 84 2.64 6.12 9.09
N ILE A 85 2.75 5.39 7.98
CA ILE A 85 3.56 4.17 7.82
C ILE A 85 4.66 4.39 6.79
#